data_AF-A0A2N4ULW7-F1
#
_entry.id   AF-A0A2N4ULW7-F1
#
_cell.length_a   1.000
_cell.length_b   1.000
_cell.length_c   1.000
_cell.angle_alpha   90.00
_cell.angle_beta   90.00
_cell.angle_gamma   90.00
#
_symmetry.space_group_name_H-M   'P 1'
#
loop_
_entity.id
_entity.type
_entity.pdbx_description
1 polymer ?
#
loop_
_entity_poly.entity_id
_entity_poly.type
_entity_poly.pdbx_seq_one_letter_code
_entity_poly.pdbx_strand_id
1 'polypeptide(L)'
;MKTVQCTVRLPSEVVDLIDNQLGKTRTDKLLNLLGYGCNQNDYSVIEKRIEAVENRLSALENTKQVKVKDKKINQNISANQQRALEAREKLFSALDDLKSRDAIPLYRGKPSITKLKEATGIDRGTISKYINEWLEM
;
A
#
# COMPACT_ATOMS: atom_id res chain seq x y z
N MET A 1 -46.86 34.55 -23.30
CA MET A 1 -47.38 33.23 -22.89
C MET A 1 -47.43 33.19 -21.37
N LYS A 2 -48.60 33.01 -20.75
CA LYS A 2 -48.70 32.86 -19.29
C LYS A 2 -48.47 31.39 -18.94
N THR A 3 -47.42 31.09 -18.21
CA THR A 3 -47.22 29.76 -17.63
C THR A 3 -48.24 29.57 -16.51
N VAL A 4 -49.23 28.72 -16.76
CA VAL A 4 -50.17 28.29 -15.73
C VAL A 4 -49.42 27.26 -14.88
N GLN A 5 -49.07 27.62 -13.65
CA GLN A 5 -48.54 26.65 -12.69
C GLN A 5 -49.71 25.80 -12.18
N CYS A 6 -49.84 24.59 -12.72
CA CYS A 6 -50.77 23.59 -12.21
C CYS A 6 -50.11 22.88 -11.01
N THR A 7 -50.59 23.17 -9.80
CA THR A 7 -50.20 22.40 -8.61
C THR A 7 -51.10 21.17 -8.48
N VAL A 8 -50.57 19.98 -8.73
CA VAL A 8 -51.28 18.72 -8.46
C VAL A 8 -51.19 18.44 -6.97
N ARG A 9 -52.34 18.40 -6.29
CA ARG A 9 -52.43 17.90 -4.91
C ARG A 9 -52.53 16.38 -4.94
N LEU A 10 -51.63 15.72 -4.22
CA LEU A 10 -51.67 14.28 -4.02
C LEU A 10 -52.81 13.92 -3.04
N PRO A 11 -53.45 12.75 -3.20
CA PRO A 11 -54.38 12.21 -2.21
C PRO A 11 -53.72 12.09 -0.83
N SER A 12 -54.48 12.29 0.24
CA SER A 12 -53.99 12.23 1.63
C SER A 12 -53.30 10.89 1.93
N GLU A 13 -53.89 9.80 1.46
CA GLU A 13 -53.36 8.43 1.61
C GLU A 13 -51.93 8.30 1.07
N VAL A 14 -51.64 8.95 -0.06
CA VAL A 14 -50.31 8.92 -0.70
C VAL A 14 -49.32 9.79 0.10
N VAL A 15 -49.78 10.92 0.64
CA VAL A 15 -48.95 11.79 1.48
C VAL A 15 -48.57 11.08 2.77
N ASP A 16 -49.52 10.41 3.44
CA ASP A 16 -49.28 9.66 4.67
C ASP A 16 -48.29 8.51 4.43
N LEU A 17 -48.41 7.82 3.28
CA LEU A 17 -47.48 6.75 2.89
C LEU A 17 -46.03 7.26 2.75
N ILE A 18 -45.86 8.45 2.18
CA ILE A 18 -44.56 9.11 2.05
C ILE A 18 -44.06 9.52 3.44
N ASP A 19 -44.90 10.14 4.26
CA ASP A 19 -44.48 10.69 5.54
C ASP A 19 -44.07 9.62 6.57
N ASN A 20 -44.63 8.42 6.46
CA ASN A 20 -44.26 7.25 7.25
C ASN A 20 -42.92 6.59 6.85
N GLN A 21 -42.34 6.95 5.71
CA GLN A 21 -41.01 6.43 5.35
C GLN A 21 -39.90 7.08 6.19
N LEU A 22 -38.84 6.31 6.43
CA LEU A 22 -37.61 6.83 7.02
C LEU A 22 -37.01 7.88 6.08
N GLY A 23 -36.36 8.93 6.60
CA GLY A 23 -35.74 9.99 5.79
C GLY A 23 -35.94 11.39 6.36
N LYS A 24 -34.96 12.27 6.15
CA LYS A 24 -34.99 13.65 6.68
C LYS A 24 -35.83 14.57 5.80
N THR A 25 -35.68 14.47 4.48
CA THR A 25 -36.42 15.29 3.53
C THR A 25 -37.54 14.49 2.87
N ARG A 26 -38.57 15.19 2.35
CA ARG A 26 -39.65 14.57 1.58
C ARG A 26 -39.12 13.80 0.36
N THR A 27 -38.05 14.28 -0.26
CA THR A 27 -37.37 13.62 -1.36
C THR A 27 -36.73 12.31 -0.91
N ASP A 28 -36.06 12.27 0.25
CA ASP A 28 -35.47 11.04 0.79
C ASP A 28 -36.54 9.98 1.07
N LYS A 29 -37.65 10.41 1.69
CA LYS A 29 -38.80 9.56 1.98
C LYS A 29 -39.42 8.97 0.70
N LEU A 30 -39.54 9.79 -0.35
CA LEU A 30 -39.98 9.35 -1.69
C LEU A 30 -39.01 8.36 -2.33
N LEU A 31 -37.71 8.64 -2.27
CA LEU A 31 -36.68 7.74 -2.80
C LEU A 31 -36.66 6.40 -2.07
N ASN A 32 -36.84 6.41 -0.75
CA ASN A 32 -36.97 5.20 0.06
C ASN A 32 -38.20 4.38 -0.33
N LEU A 33 -39.36 5.03 -0.53
CA LEU A 33 -40.58 4.36 -0.98
C LEU A 33 -40.40 3.69 -2.36
N LEU A 34 -39.66 4.35 -3.26
CA LEU A 34 -39.37 3.85 -4.60
C LEU A 34 -38.24 2.81 -4.64
N GLY A 35 -37.67 2.43 -3.50
CA GLY A 35 -36.56 1.46 -3.41
C GLY A 35 -35.21 2.01 -3.85
N TYR A 36 -35.11 3.32 -4.13
CA TYR A 36 -33.85 4.04 -4.40
C TYR A 36 -33.23 4.64 -3.14
N GLY A 37 -33.79 4.30 -1.98
CA GLY A 37 -33.29 4.66 -0.68
C GLY A 37 -31.87 4.16 -0.48
N CYS A 38 -30.92 5.08 -0.45
CA CYS A 38 -29.53 4.74 -0.21
C CYS A 38 -29.36 4.39 1.27
N ASN A 39 -29.64 3.13 1.63
CA ASN A 39 -29.18 2.57 2.88
C ASN A 39 -27.66 2.45 2.75
N GLN A 40 -26.94 3.48 3.18
CA GLN A 40 -25.47 3.53 3.27
C GLN A 40 -24.89 2.49 4.24
N ASN A 41 -25.63 1.46 4.62
CA ASN A 41 -25.26 0.53 5.68
C ASN A 41 -25.03 -0.90 5.17
N ASP A 42 -25.39 -1.22 3.92
CA ASP A 42 -25.19 -2.57 3.38
C ASP A 42 -23.93 -2.63 2.51
N TYR A 43 -22.79 -2.31 3.12
CA TYR A 43 -21.46 -2.48 2.54
C TYR A 43 -20.97 -3.94 2.62
N SER A 44 -21.81 -4.87 3.08
CA SER A 44 -21.45 -6.28 3.30
C SER A 44 -20.85 -6.95 2.05
N VAL A 45 -21.31 -6.58 0.86
CA VAL A 45 -20.78 -7.07 -0.42
C VAL A 45 -19.40 -6.46 -0.73
N ILE A 46 -19.18 -5.19 -0.37
CA ILE A 46 -17.89 -4.51 -0.56
C ILE A 46 -16.86 -5.05 0.45
N GLU A 47 -17.26 -5.25 1.71
CA GLU A 47 -16.43 -5.86 2.76
C GLU A 47 -15.95 -7.26 2.35
N LYS A 48 -16.86 -8.14 1.91
CA LYS A 48 -16.49 -9.48 1.41
C LYS A 48 -15.52 -9.44 0.23
N ARG A 49 -15.67 -8.45 -0.66
CA ARG A 49 -14.76 -8.28 -1.80
C ARG A 49 -13.38 -7.77 -1.37
N ILE A 50 -13.33 -6.88 -0.37
CA ILE A 50 -12.07 -6.39 0.20
C ILE A 50 -11.34 -7.55 0.90
N GLU A 51 -12.02 -8.30 1.76
CA GLU A 51 -11.46 -9.47 2.45
C GLU A 51 -10.90 -10.51 1.47
N ALA A 52 -11.62 -10.79 0.37
CA ALA A 52 -11.14 -11.70 -0.66
C ALA A 52 -9.88 -11.17 -1.38
N VAL A 53 -9.74 -9.86 -1.55
CA VAL A 53 -8.55 -9.23 -2.14
C VAL A 53 -7.36 -9.31 -1.18
N GLU A 54 -7.57 -9.00 0.10
CA GLU A 54 -6.55 -9.08 1.15
C GLU A 54 -6.01 -10.51 1.30
N ASN A 55 -6.89 -11.52 1.29
CA ASN A 55 -6.51 -12.92 1.33
C ASN A 55 -5.66 -13.34 0.11
N ARG A 56 -6.00 -12.86 -1.09
CA ARG A 56 -5.20 -13.12 -2.30
C ARG A 56 -3.84 -12.43 -2.25
N LEU A 57 -3.79 -11.21 -1.71
CA LEU A 57 -2.56 -10.43 -1.57
C LEU A 57 -1.61 -11.11 -0.58
N SER A 58 -2.12 -11.54 0.59
CA SER A 58 -1.32 -12.26 1.59
C SER A 58 -0.74 -13.58 1.05
N ALA A 59 -1.51 -14.34 0.26
CA ALA A 59 -1.01 -15.53 -0.41
C ALA A 59 0.10 -15.22 -1.45
N LEU A 60 -0.03 -14.11 -2.19
CA LEU A 60 0.98 -13.64 -3.12
C LEU A 60 2.28 -13.18 -2.42
N GLU A 61 2.16 -12.51 -1.28
CA GLU A 61 3.32 -12.11 -0.47
C GLU A 61 4.05 -13.32 0.12
N ASN A 62 3.30 -14.28 0.66
CA ASN A 62 3.87 -15.52 1.19
C ASN A 62 4.55 -16.34 0.08
N THR A 63 3.97 -16.43 -1.11
CA THR A 63 4.62 -17.12 -2.25
C THR A 63 5.85 -16.37 -2.79
N LYS A 64 5.89 -15.03 -2.72
CA LYS A 64 7.11 -14.26 -3.00
C LYS A 64 8.22 -14.56 -1.98
N GLN A 65 7.90 -14.61 -0.69
CA GLN A 65 8.88 -14.95 0.35
C GLN A 65 9.40 -16.38 0.19
N VAL A 66 8.54 -17.34 -0.18
CA VAL A 66 8.93 -18.72 -0.47
C VAL A 66 9.81 -18.78 -1.72
N LYS A 67 9.48 -18.09 -2.82
CA LYS A 67 10.35 -18.03 -4.02
C LYS A 67 11.71 -17.37 -3.77
N VAL A 68 11.79 -16.39 -2.86
CA VAL A 68 13.05 -15.76 -2.45
C VAL A 68 13.88 -16.71 -1.56
N LYS A 69 13.24 -17.45 -0.64
CA LYS A 69 13.91 -18.46 0.20
C LYS A 69 14.33 -19.68 -0.61
N ASP A 70 13.50 -20.18 -1.52
CA ASP A 70 13.78 -21.35 -2.35
C ASP A 70 14.82 -21.05 -3.45
N LYS A 71 14.88 -19.82 -3.98
CA LYS A 71 16.01 -19.40 -4.82
C LYS A 71 17.33 -19.28 -4.05
N LYS A 72 17.30 -19.01 -2.74
CA LYS A 72 18.50 -18.99 -1.89
C LYS A 72 18.97 -20.39 -1.48
N ILE A 73 18.10 -21.40 -1.48
CA ILE A 73 18.41 -22.73 -0.93
C ILE A 73 18.88 -23.73 -2.01
N ASN A 74 18.54 -23.54 -3.29
CA ASN A 74 18.88 -24.50 -4.36
C ASN A 74 19.82 -23.96 -5.44
N GLN A 75 20.86 -23.24 -5.03
CA GLN A 75 22.04 -23.06 -5.86
C GLN A 75 23.20 -23.72 -5.11
N ASN A 76 23.98 -24.56 -5.79
CA ASN A 76 25.33 -24.94 -5.35
C ASN A 76 26.20 -23.67 -5.38
N ILE A 77 25.91 -22.74 -4.46
CA ILE A 77 26.66 -21.51 -4.29
C ILE A 77 27.99 -21.95 -3.72
N SER A 78 29.06 -21.76 -4.49
CA SER A 78 30.41 -22.01 -3.99
C SER A 78 30.61 -21.23 -2.69
N ALA A 79 31.34 -21.77 -1.70
CA ALA A 79 31.62 -21.08 -0.44
C ALA A 79 32.19 -19.65 -0.62
N ASN A 80 32.79 -19.38 -1.78
CA ASN A 80 33.24 -18.03 -2.15
C ASN A 80 32.10 -17.08 -2.53
N GLN A 81 31.10 -17.57 -3.27
CA GLN A 81 29.91 -16.79 -3.61
C GLN A 81 29.08 -16.51 -2.36
N GLN A 82 28.98 -17.47 -1.44
CA GLN A 82 28.28 -17.27 -0.16
C GLN A 82 28.93 -16.17 0.68
N ARG A 83 30.26 -16.20 0.84
CA ARG A 83 31.00 -15.13 1.52
C ARG A 83 30.83 -13.76 0.85
N ALA A 84 30.78 -13.73 -0.49
CA ALA A 84 30.57 -12.48 -1.21
C ALA A 84 29.16 -11.91 -0.98
N LEU A 85 28.14 -12.78 -0.93
CA LEU A 85 26.77 -12.38 -0.60
C LEU A 85 26.66 -11.87 0.84
N GLU A 86 27.25 -12.57 1.80
CA GLU A 86 27.27 -12.14 3.20
C GLU A 86 27.98 -10.80 3.39
N ALA A 87 29.10 -10.58 2.70
CA ALA A 87 29.82 -9.29 2.75
C ALA A 87 28.98 -8.14 2.15
N ARG A 88 28.24 -8.42 1.07
CA ARG A 88 27.32 -7.46 0.45
C ARG A 88 26.15 -7.14 1.38
N GLU A 89 25.50 -8.16 1.95
CA GLU A 89 24.35 -7.96 2.85
C GLU A 89 24.74 -7.18 4.09
N LYS A 90 25.92 -7.45 4.67
CA LYS A 90 26.48 -6.67 5.79
C LYS A 90 26.69 -5.21 5.43
N LEU A 91 27.22 -4.94 4.23
CA LEU A 91 27.42 -3.58 3.76
C LEU A 91 26.09 -2.84 3.58
N PHE A 92 25.11 -3.46 2.93
CA PHE A 92 23.84 -2.79 2.65
C PHE A 92 23.09 -2.47 3.94
N SER A 93 23.06 -3.42 4.88
CA SER A 93 22.49 -3.19 6.20
C SER A 93 23.15 -2.01 6.93
N ALA A 94 24.48 -1.94 6.93
CA ALA A 94 25.21 -0.83 7.56
C ALA A 94 24.98 0.52 6.85
N LEU A 95 24.83 0.52 5.52
CA LEU A 95 24.54 1.74 4.76
C LEU A 95 23.10 2.21 4.97
N ASP A 96 22.13 1.29 5.06
CA ASP A 96 20.73 1.60 5.36
C ASP A 96 20.58 2.17 6.77
N ASP A 97 21.31 1.62 7.74
CA ASP A 97 21.41 2.17 9.09
C ASP A 97 21.95 3.61 9.08
N LEU A 98 23.02 3.87 8.31
CA LEU A 98 23.56 5.23 8.16
C LEU A 98 22.59 6.17 7.43
N LYS A 99 21.87 5.67 6.42
CA LYS A 99 20.85 6.42 5.67
C LYS A 99 19.68 6.82 6.59
N SER A 100 19.23 5.91 7.44
CA SER A 100 18.15 6.18 8.40
C SER A 100 18.50 7.26 9.43
N ARG A 101 19.78 7.45 9.71
CA ARG A 101 20.32 8.46 10.63
C ARG A 101 20.81 9.73 9.94
N ASP A 102 20.62 9.84 8.61
CA ASP A 102 21.16 10.90 7.75
C ASP A 102 22.66 11.17 7.96
N ALA A 103 23.42 10.11 8.25
CA ALA A 103 24.82 10.18 8.66
C ALA A 103 25.79 9.68 7.58
N ILE A 104 25.35 9.59 6.33
CA ILE A 104 26.18 9.10 5.23
C ILE A 104 27.30 10.12 4.97
N PRO A 105 28.58 9.73 5.14
CA PRO A 105 29.66 10.65 4.90
C PRO A 105 29.81 10.90 3.41
N LEU A 106 29.49 12.11 2.98
CA LEU A 106 29.59 12.55 1.58
C LEU A 106 30.91 13.31 1.34
N TYR A 107 31.45 13.15 0.14
CA TYR A 107 32.53 13.97 -0.40
C TYR A 107 32.21 14.32 -1.86
N ARG A 108 32.13 15.62 -2.17
CA ARG A 108 31.72 16.12 -3.51
C ARG A 108 30.38 15.54 -3.98
N GLY A 109 29.41 15.42 -3.08
CA GLY A 109 28.07 14.90 -3.37
C GLY A 109 27.98 13.38 -3.56
N LYS A 110 29.06 12.63 -3.34
CA LYS A 110 29.10 11.17 -3.43
C LYS A 110 29.50 10.53 -2.10
N PRO A 111 29.04 9.32 -1.76
CA PRO A 111 29.48 8.62 -0.56
C PRO A 111 31.00 8.43 -0.56
N SER A 112 31.65 8.86 0.52
CA SER A 112 33.09 8.77 0.68
C SER A 112 33.48 7.38 1.20
N ILE A 113 34.12 6.58 0.34
CA ILE A 113 34.53 5.19 0.66
C ILE A 113 35.41 5.13 1.93
N THR A 114 36.35 6.07 2.08
CA THR A 114 37.26 6.10 3.23
C THR A 114 36.50 6.35 4.53
N LYS A 115 35.59 7.33 4.55
CA LYS A 115 34.79 7.63 5.74
C LYS A 115 33.73 6.57 6.00
N LEU A 116 33.20 5.93 4.96
CA LEU A 116 32.30 4.79 5.09
C LEU A 116 33.00 3.59 5.76
N LYS A 117 34.27 3.33 5.43
CA LYS A 117 35.06 2.32 6.15
C LYS A 117 35.18 2.66 7.64
N GLU A 118 35.44 3.92 7.97
CA GLU A 118 35.57 4.34 9.38
C GLU A 118 34.24 4.23 10.13
N ALA A 119 33.12 4.53 9.46
CA ALA A 119 31.79 4.46 10.05
C ALA A 119 31.24 3.03 10.18
N THR A 120 31.47 2.18 9.17
CA THR A 120 30.88 0.84 9.09
C THR A 120 31.84 -0.28 9.52
N GLY A 121 33.15 0.01 9.59
CA GLY A 121 34.19 -1.01 9.81
C GLY A 121 34.44 -1.94 8.62
N ILE A 122 33.76 -1.73 7.49
CA ILE A 122 33.83 -2.60 6.32
C ILE A 122 35.01 -2.18 5.43
N ASP A 123 35.68 -3.18 4.83
CA ASP A 123 36.84 -2.91 3.99
C ASP A 123 36.50 -2.06 2.75
N ARG A 124 37.45 -1.19 2.37
CA ARG A 124 37.29 -0.25 1.24
C ARG A 124 37.01 -0.98 -0.08
N GLY A 125 37.60 -2.16 -0.29
CA GLY A 125 37.40 -2.95 -1.51
C GLY A 125 35.96 -3.43 -1.64
N THR A 126 35.37 -3.92 -0.54
CA THR A 126 33.97 -4.36 -0.51
C THR A 126 33.03 -3.18 -0.73
N ILE A 127 33.26 -2.05 -0.06
CA ILE A 127 32.47 -0.83 -0.25
C ILE A 127 32.53 -0.39 -1.71
N SER A 128 33.74 -0.24 -2.27
CA SER A 128 33.92 0.20 -3.66
C SER A 128 33.23 -0.71 -4.68
N LYS A 129 33.14 -2.01 -4.39
CA LYS A 129 32.55 -2.99 -5.29
C LYS A 129 31.02 -2.89 -5.35
N TYR A 130 30.36 -2.60 -4.23
CA TYR A 130 28.91 -2.69 -4.11
C TYR A 130 28.20 -1.34 -3.86
N ILE A 131 28.94 -0.24 -3.65
CA ILE A 131 28.36 1.08 -3.34
C ILE A 131 27.45 1.61 -4.46
N ASN A 132 27.81 1.39 -5.72
CA ASN A 132 27.00 1.84 -6.85
C ASN A 132 25.69 1.05 -6.95
N GLU A 133 25.75 -0.26 -6.72
CA GLU A 133 24.56 -1.11 -6.69
C GLU A 133 23.60 -0.69 -5.58
N TRP A 134 24.11 -0.23 -4.43
CA TRP A 134 23.28 0.30 -3.36
C TRP A 134 22.65 1.66 -3.70
N LEU A 135 23.35 2.53 -4.43
CA LEU A 135 22.82 3.84 -4.85
C LEU A 135 21.73 3.75 -5.92
N GLU A 136 21.72 2.66 -6.69
CA GLU A 136 20.73 2.40 -7.76
C GLU A 136 19.43 1.74 -7.25
N MET A 137 19.39 1.30 -5.98
CA MET A 137 18.19 0.74 -5.32
C MET A 137 17.34 1.81 -4.64
#